data_AF-A0AA37C205-F1
#
_entry.id   AF-A0AA37C205-F1
#
_cell.length_a   1.000
_cell.length_b   1.000
_cell.length_c   1.000
_cell.angle_alpha   90.00
_cell.angle_beta   90.00
_cell.angle_gamma   90.00
#
_symmetry.space_group_name_H-M   'P 1'
#
loop_
_entity.id
_entity.type
_entity.pdbx_description
1 polymer ?
#
loop_
_entity_poly.entity_id
_entity_poly.type
_entity_poly.pdbx_seq_one_letter_code
_entity_poly.pdbx_strand_id
1 'polypeptide(L)'
;MGHRVVAATPSVETRENPPLLSQSEIPGRRDQWRQIGNRVPRREREYLDVVEAECMTDGSSYGSRPEYLPDFMNDPHDDDGRQVVKLDLAENRALAAATLSRFPAATGDVIDFESTPFEGRLWWDDEEHWTRMAADLLSSHVQRGERIAVIWGNYLMPVVTMPADVAVRRARDILDAGPHFWMHPLGGSVLIECLMDGQVTVATIPSS
;
A
#
# COMPACT_ATOMS: atom_id res chain seq x y z
N MET A 1 -17.70 -68.85 18.86
CA MET A 1 -16.73 -67.75 18.68
C MET A 1 -16.97 -67.16 17.29
N GLY A 2 -17.15 -65.86 17.11
CA GLY A 2 -17.29 -64.77 18.08
C GLY A 2 -18.12 -63.62 17.48
N HIS A 3 -18.68 -62.75 18.32
CA HIS A 3 -19.51 -61.62 17.88
C HIS A 3 -18.65 -60.37 17.63
N ARG A 4 -19.04 -59.54 16.64
CA ARG A 4 -19.02 -58.08 16.83
C ARG A 4 -20.03 -57.31 15.97
N VAL A 5 -20.66 -56.32 16.61
CA VAL A 5 -21.44 -55.18 16.08
C VAL A 5 -20.81 -53.92 16.71
N VAL A 6 -20.96 -52.68 16.25
CA VAL A 6 -22.01 -51.94 15.48
C VAL A 6 -21.29 -50.88 14.61
N ALA A 7 -21.87 -50.10 13.68
CA ALA A 7 -23.26 -49.85 13.23
C ALA A 7 -23.27 -49.44 11.73
N ALA A 8 -24.40 -48.92 11.24
CA ALA A 8 -24.51 -48.13 10.00
C ALA A 8 -25.36 -46.87 10.26
N THR A 9 -25.07 -45.76 9.56
CA THR A 9 -25.88 -44.52 9.47
C THR A 9 -25.40 -43.71 8.24
N PRO A 10 -26.21 -42.81 7.63
CA PRO A 10 -26.28 -42.77 6.17
C PRO A 10 -26.12 -41.38 5.51
N SER A 11 -26.22 -41.40 4.18
CA SER A 11 -26.75 -40.41 3.22
C SER A 11 -26.61 -38.89 3.44
N VAL A 12 -26.28 -38.23 2.32
CA VAL A 12 -26.39 -36.79 2.06
C VAL A 12 -27.76 -36.23 2.44
N GLU A 13 -27.77 -35.06 3.08
CA GLU A 13 -28.92 -34.15 3.09
C GLU A 13 -28.43 -32.73 2.80
N THR A 14 -29.03 -32.07 1.82
CA THR A 14 -28.69 -30.69 1.42
C THR A 14 -29.09 -29.68 2.48
N ARG A 15 -28.25 -28.69 2.74
CA ARG A 15 -28.65 -27.46 3.45
C ARG A 15 -28.55 -26.26 2.51
N GLU A 16 -29.55 -25.40 2.61
CA GLU A 16 -29.88 -24.38 1.62
C GLU A 16 -29.06 -23.09 1.82
N ASN A 17 -28.89 -22.32 0.74
CA ASN A 17 -28.32 -20.98 0.83
C ASN A 17 -29.28 -20.04 1.60
N PRO A 18 -28.79 -19.20 2.52
CA PRO A 18 -29.57 -18.06 3.00
C PRO A 18 -29.82 -17.08 1.83
N PRO A 19 -31.01 -16.47 1.74
CA PRO A 19 -31.37 -15.64 0.59
C PRO A 19 -30.68 -14.27 0.59
N LEU A 20 -30.40 -13.76 -0.61
CA LEU A 20 -30.00 -12.37 -0.84
C LEU A 20 -31.15 -11.43 -0.46
N LEU A 21 -30.89 -10.49 0.45
CA LEU A 21 -31.85 -9.41 0.75
C LEU A 21 -31.71 -8.29 -0.29
N SER A 22 -32.81 -8.04 -1.02
CA SER A 22 -32.92 -6.97 -2.02
C SER A 22 -32.97 -5.59 -1.36
N GLN A 23 -32.54 -4.56 -2.10
CA GLN A 23 -32.60 -3.17 -1.66
C GLN A 23 -34.02 -2.59 -1.77
N SER A 24 -34.74 -2.46 -0.65
CA SER A 24 -35.87 -1.53 -0.52
C SER A 24 -36.28 -1.31 0.95
N GLU A 25 -36.84 -0.13 1.26
CA GLU A 25 -37.62 0.20 2.47
C GLU A 25 -36.92 0.29 3.85
N ILE A 26 -36.17 1.39 4.10
CA ILE A 26 -36.19 2.06 5.43
C ILE A 26 -36.25 3.59 5.22
N PRO A 27 -37.32 4.29 5.65
CA PRO A 27 -37.41 5.75 5.57
C PRO A 27 -36.88 6.48 6.82
N GLY A 28 -36.35 7.70 6.62
CA GLY A 28 -36.40 8.76 7.66
C GLY A 28 -35.31 8.80 8.73
N ARG A 29 -34.05 9.11 8.35
CA ARG A 29 -33.04 9.71 9.28
C ARG A 29 -32.23 10.84 8.65
N ARG A 30 -32.89 11.97 8.40
CA ARG A 30 -32.29 13.31 8.49
C ARG A 30 -32.93 14.01 9.71
N ASP A 31 -32.30 15.07 10.22
CA ASP A 31 -32.76 15.92 11.34
C ASP A 31 -32.51 15.44 12.79
N GLN A 32 -31.30 14.94 13.12
CA GLN A 32 -30.86 14.80 14.53
C GLN A 32 -29.48 15.43 14.88
N TRP A 33 -28.93 16.30 14.02
CA TRP A 33 -27.60 16.93 14.24
C TRP A 33 -27.61 18.48 14.18
N ARG A 34 -28.75 19.13 14.48
CA ARG A 34 -28.90 20.60 14.44
C ARG A 34 -29.28 21.28 15.77
N GLN A 35 -29.16 20.59 16.92
CA GLN A 35 -29.50 21.14 18.24
C GLN A 35 -28.49 20.82 19.38
N ILE A 36 -27.19 20.83 19.11
CA ILE A 36 -26.16 20.87 20.19
C ILE A 36 -25.18 22.03 19.91
N GLY A 37 -25.68 23.26 20.03
CA GLY A 37 -24.87 24.47 20.09
C GLY A 37 -24.88 25.05 21.50
N ASN A 38 -23.75 25.63 21.92
CA ASN A 38 -23.58 26.43 23.15
C ASN A 38 -23.67 25.70 24.51
N ARG A 39 -22.61 24.97 24.89
CA ARG A 39 -21.85 25.16 26.16
C ARG A 39 -20.72 24.13 26.31
N VAL A 40 -19.48 24.52 26.02
CA VAL A 40 -18.26 23.78 26.41
C VAL A 40 -17.58 24.56 27.55
N PRO A 41 -17.26 23.93 28.70
CA PRO A 41 -16.58 24.60 29.81
C PRO A 41 -15.16 25.06 29.45
N ARG A 42 -14.71 26.18 30.04
CA ARG A 42 -13.44 26.85 29.74
C ARG A 42 -12.20 26.18 30.38
N ARG A 43 -12.14 24.85 30.38
CA ARG A 43 -11.01 24.04 30.90
C ARG A 43 -10.57 22.87 30.00
N GLU A 44 -11.21 22.69 28.84
CA GLU A 44 -10.80 21.70 27.83
C GLU A 44 -10.21 22.42 26.60
N ARG A 45 -9.17 23.24 26.82
CA ARG A 45 -8.30 23.79 25.77
C ARG A 45 -6.83 23.44 25.97
N GLU A 46 -6.39 23.38 27.23
CA GLU A 46 -5.05 22.90 27.62
C GLU A 46 -4.82 21.39 27.31
N TYR A 47 -5.79 20.70 26.71
CA TYR A 47 -5.65 19.33 26.18
C TYR A 47 -5.65 19.23 24.64
N LEU A 48 -5.83 20.34 23.91
CA LEU A 48 -5.55 20.40 22.46
C LEU A 48 -4.27 21.22 22.18
N ASP A 49 -4.06 22.31 22.92
CA ASP A 49 -2.86 23.16 22.76
C ASP A 49 -1.54 22.39 23.07
N VAL A 50 -1.60 21.22 23.72
CA VAL A 50 -0.43 20.33 23.95
C VAL A 50 -0.15 19.43 22.74
N VAL A 51 -1.17 19.01 21.99
CA VAL A 51 -1.01 18.13 20.81
C VAL A 51 -0.44 18.91 19.61
N GLU A 52 -0.75 20.20 19.51
CA GLU A 52 -0.18 21.10 18.50
C GLU A 52 1.16 21.75 18.92
N ALA A 53 1.64 21.49 20.16
CA ALA A 53 2.88 22.07 20.69
C ALA A 53 4.08 21.10 20.77
N GLU A 54 3.91 19.79 20.57
CA GLU A 54 5.03 18.82 20.48
C GLU A 54 5.75 18.86 19.11
N CYS A 55 5.90 20.05 18.53
CA CYS A 55 6.70 20.25 17.32
C CYS A 55 8.15 20.61 17.69
N MET A 56 9.07 19.66 17.45
CA MET A 56 10.51 19.70 17.77
C MET A 56 10.78 19.50 19.28
N THR A 57 11.44 18.42 19.72
CA THR A 57 12.59 17.75 19.08
C THR A 57 12.60 16.22 19.16
N ASP A 58 13.25 15.64 18.15
CA ASP A 58 13.78 14.26 18.06
C ASP A 58 12.80 13.14 17.68
N GLY A 59 13.27 12.18 16.87
CA GLY A 59 12.51 11.01 16.44
C GLY A 59 11.40 11.23 15.39
N SER A 60 11.74 11.52 14.13
CA SER A 60 10.79 11.22 13.05
C SER A 60 10.63 9.70 12.93
N SER A 61 9.40 9.21 12.84
CA SER A 61 9.14 7.78 12.58
C SER A 61 9.55 7.35 11.17
N TYR A 62 9.84 8.29 10.28
CA TYR A 62 10.28 8.02 8.91
C TYR A 62 11.57 7.20 8.89
N GLY A 63 11.56 6.05 8.21
CA GLY A 63 12.76 5.23 8.06
C GLY A 63 13.33 4.70 9.38
N SER A 64 12.53 4.67 10.44
CA SER A 64 12.91 4.19 11.78
C SER A 64 13.05 2.66 11.88
N ARG A 65 12.66 1.93 10.82
CA ARG A 65 12.79 0.48 10.67
C ARG A 65 13.46 0.10 9.34
N PRO A 66 14.72 0.49 9.09
CA PRO A 66 15.44 0.07 7.90
C PRO A 66 15.68 -1.45 7.88
N GLU A 67 15.67 -2.12 9.03
CA GLU A 67 15.80 -3.57 9.15
C GLU A 67 14.60 -4.38 8.61
N TYR A 68 13.53 -3.73 8.19
CA TYR A 68 12.40 -4.37 7.48
C TYR A 68 12.51 -4.25 5.96
N LEU A 69 13.48 -3.50 5.43
CA LEU A 69 13.84 -3.61 4.00
C LEU A 69 14.46 -4.99 3.71
N PRO A 70 14.34 -5.50 2.48
CA PRO A 70 15.05 -6.71 2.04
C PRO A 70 16.55 -6.69 2.40
N ASP A 71 17.10 -7.85 2.76
CA ASP A 71 18.49 -7.99 3.23
C ASP A 71 19.50 -7.34 2.29
N PHE A 72 19.32 -7.45 0.96
CA PHE A 72 20.22 -6.82 -0.01
C PHE A 72 20.26 -5.30 0.06
N MET A 73 19.16 -4.65 0.45
CA MET A 73 19.14 -3.20 0.67
C MET A 73 19.88 -2.80 1.97
N ASN A 74 20.18 -3.76 2.84
CA ASN A 74 20.88 -3.57 4.10
C ASN A 74 22.34 -4.08 4.06
N ASP A 75 22.70 -4.99 3.16
CA ASP A 75 24.07 -5.49 2.98
C ASP A 75 24.91 -4.57 2.05
N PRO A 76 25.95 -3.89 2.56
CA PRO A 76 26.88 -3.11 1.74
C PRO A 76 27.82 -3.97 0.87
N HIS A 77 27.75 -5.30 0.95
CA HIS A 77 28.54 -6.23 0.14
C HIS A 77 27.76 -6.84 -1.03
N ASP A 78 26.42 -6.80 -1.04
CA ASP A 78 25.60 -7.27 -2.17
C ASP A 78 25.81 -6.38 -3.42
N ASP A 79 25.97 -7.00 -4.59
CA ASP A 79 26.26 -6.29 -5.86
C ASP A 79 25.12 -5.40 -6.34
N ASP A 80 23.87 -5.79 -6.06
CA ASP A 80 22.67 -4.99 -6.30
C ASP A 80 22.42 -4.02 -5.13
N GLY A 81 22.68 -4.47 -3.90
CA GLY A 81 22.57 -3.68 -2.67
C GLY A 81 23.35 -2.37 -2.69
N ARG A 82 24.60 -2.39 -3.16
CA ARG A 82 25.44 -1.18 -3.31
C ARG A 82 24.91 -0.14 -4.31
N GLN A 83 23.87 -0.45 -5.08
CA GLN A 83 23.24 0.45 -6.05
C GLN A 83 21.95 1.10 -5.49
N VAL A 84 21.47 0.62 -4.34
CA VAL A 84 20.32 1.12 -3.60
C VAL A 84 20.71 2.37 -2.81
N VAL A 85 19.88 3.41 -2.87
CA VAL A 85 20.01 4.63 -2.06
C VAL A 85 18.72 4.81 -1.26
N LYS A 86 18.83 4.76 0.07
CA LYS A 86 17.74 5.09 1.00
C LYS A 86 17.62 6.61 1.06
N LEU A 87 16.43 7.14 0.78
CA LEU A 87 16.17 8.57 0.84
C LEU A 87 16.04 9.04 2.29
N ASP A 88 16.43 10.29 2.55
CA ASP A 88 16.14 10.95 3.82
C ASP A 88 14.69 11.52 3.86
N LEU A 89 14.30 12.08 5.00
CA LEU A 89 12.95 12.64 5.21
C LEU A 89 12.64 13.83 4.28
N ALA A 90 13.64 14.65 3.93
CA ALA A 90 13.47 15.80 3.04
C ALA A 90 13.39 15.37 1.57
N GLU A 91 14.25 14.44 1.15
CA GLU A 91 14.22 13.80 -0.17
C GLU A 91 12.88 13.07 -0.41
N ASN A 92 12.42 12.31 0.58
CA ASN A 92 11.12 11.64 0.56
C ASN A 92 9.95 12.64 0.42
N ARG A 93 9.98 13.76 1.17
CA ARG A 93 8.96 14.81 1.06
C ARG A 93 8.94 15.46 -0.33
N ALA A 94 10.11 15.68 -0.94
CA ALA A 94 10.21 16.18 -2.30
C ALA A 94 9.65 15.18 -3.32
N LEU A 95 9.95 13.88 -3.16
CA LEU A 95 9.43 12.83 -4.02
C LEU A 95 7.90 12.68 -3.88
N ALA A 96 7.37 12.66 -2.66
CA ALA A 96 5.93 12.54 -2.40
C ALA A 96 5.16 13.72 -3.02
N ALA A 97 5.68 14.95 -2.91
CA ALA A 97 5.11 16.16 -3.52
C ALA A 97 5.12 16.13 -5.07
N ALA A 98 5.95 15.28 -5.67
CA ALA A 98 5.98 15.02 -7.12
C ALA A 98 5.18 13.78 -7.56
N THR A 99 4.76 12.93 -6.62
CA THR A 99 4.16 11.60 -6.89
C THR A 99 2.84 11.40 -6.13
N LEU A 100 2.85 10.74 -4.96
CA LEU A 100 1.67 10.38 -4.17
C LEU A 100 0.76 11.57 -3.86
N SER A 101 1.33 12.73 -3.49
CA SER A 101 0.56 13.93 -3.15
C SER A 101 -0.06 14.65 -4.36
N ARG A 102 0.05 14.09 -5.57
CA ARG A 102 -0.68 14.56 -6.77
C ARG A 102 -2.03 13.88 -6.97
N PHE A 103 -2.23 12.72 -6.33
CA PHE A 103 -3.49 12.00 -6.38
C PHE A 103 -4.50 12.58 -5.38
N PRO A 104 -5.82 12.50 -5.66
CA PRO A 104 -6.85 12.75 -4.66
C PRO A 104 -6.64 11.86 -3.43
N ALA A 105 -6.64 12.44 -2.24
CA ALA A 105 -6.51 11.70 -1.00
C ALA A 105 -7.78 10.87 -0.73
N ALA A 106 -7.63 9.55 -0.64
CA ALA A 106 -8.68 8.66 -0.14
C ALA A 106 -8.78 8.71 1.40
N THR A 107 -9.66 7.90 1.97
CA THR A 107 -9.60 7.56 3.40
C THR A 107 -8.47 6.58 3.68
N GLY A 108 -7.34 7.09 4.18
CA GLY A 108 -6.14 6.31 4.53
C GLY A 108 -4.99 6.52 3.55
N ASP A 109 -3.90 5.77 3.71
CA ASP A 109 -2.69 5.83 2.89
C ASP A 109 -2.85 5.14 1.51
N VAL A 110 -4.07 5.10 0.95
CA VAL A 110 -4.42 4.42 -0.30
C VAL A 110 -4.81 5.47 -1.35
N ILE A 111 -4.54 5.22 -2.63
CA ILE A 111 -4.97 6.09 -3.72
C ILE A 111 -6.40 5.74 -4.13
N ASP A 112 -7.27 6.75 -4.27
CA ASP A 112 -8.63 6.56 -4.79
C ASP A 112 -8.60 6.35 -6.31
N PHE A 113 -8.44 5.10 -6.73
CA PHE A 113 -8.57 4.66 -8.12
C PHE A 113 -10.03 4.41 -8.57
N GLU A 114 -11.05 4.76 -7.77
CA GLU A 114 -12.43 4.89 -8.25
C GLU A 114 -12.70 6.30 -8.81
N SER A 115 -12.09 7.35 -8.22
CA SER A 115 -12.16 8.72 -8.75
C SER A 115 -10.96 9.13 -9.61
N THR A 116 -9.82 8.45 -9.52
CA THR A 116 -8.63 8.69 -10.36
C THR A 116 -8.60 7.78 -11.60
N PRO A 117 -8.45 8.33 -12.83
CA PRO A 117 -8.16 7.53 -14.01
C PRO A 117 -6.85 6.74 -13.88
N PHE A 118 -6.90 5.43 -14.17
CA PHE A 118 -5.74 4.56 -14.25
C PHE A 118 -5.59 3.98 -15.67
N GLU A 119 -4.36 3.69 -16.08
CA GLU A 119 -4.02 3.20 -17.43
C GLU A 119 -4.38 1.71 -17.60
N GLY A 120 -4.21 0.92 -16.53
CA GLY A 120 -4.57 -0.49 -16.51
C GLY A 120 -4.51 -1.08 -15.11
N ARG A 121 -5.17 -2.23 -14.95
CA ARG A 121 -5.10 -3.06 -13.74
C ARG A 121 -4.82 -4.51 -14.14
N LEU A 122 -3.83 -5.09 -13.49
CA LEU A 122 -3.30 -6.43 -13.73
C LEU A 122 -3.39 -7.24 -12.42
N TRP A 123 -3.26 -8.56 -12.55
CA TRP A 123 -3.17 -9.47 -11.41
C TRP A 123 -2.06 -10.50 -11.63
N TRP A 124 -1.21 -10.69 -10.62
CA TRP A 124 -0.28 -11.81 -10.55
C TRP A 124 -0.84 -12.91 -9.63
N ASP A 125 -0.64 -14.18 -10.02
CA ASP A 125 -1.16 -15.35 -9.31
C ASP A 125 -0.10 -16.01 -8.41
N ASP A 126 1.18 -15.80 -8.74
CA ASP A 126 2.35 -16.34 -8.04
C ASP A 126 3.59 -15.44 -8.22
N GLU A 127 4.67 -15.79 -7.51
CA GLU A 127 5.96 -15.08 -7.47
C GLU A 127 6.67 -15.02 -8.84
N GLU A 128 6.48 -16.03 -9.70
CA GLU A 128 7.07 -16.09 -11.05
C GLU A 128 6.27 -15.22 -12.04
N HIS A 129 4.94 -15.19 -11.91
CA HIS A 129 4.09 -14.24 -12.61
C HIS A 129 4.44 -12.81 -12.18
N TRP A 130 4.54 -12.52 -10.88
CA TRP A 130 4.98 -11.21 -10.37
C TRP A 130 6.35 -10.80 -10.94
N THR A 131 7.36 -11.67 -10.89
CA THR A 131 8.72 -11.34 -11.36
C THR A 131 8.74 -11.00 -12.86
N ARG A 132 7.92 -11.67 -13.67
CA ARG A 132 7.73 -11.33 -15.10
C ARG A 132 6.97 -10.03 -15.28
N MET A 133 5.86 -9.84 -14.55
CA MET A 133 5.04 -8.62 -14.62
C MET A 133 5.84 -7.37 -14.24
N ALA A 134 6.68 -7.45 -13.20
CA ALA A 134 7.59 -6.37 -12.82
C ALA A 134 8.61 -6.04 -13.94
N ALA A 135 9.11 -7.05 -14.65
CA ALA A 135 10.00 -6.85 -15.79
C ALA A 135 9.28 -6.16 -16.98
N ASP A 136 8.08 -6.62 -17.33
CA ASP A 136 7.29 -6.08 -18.45
C ASP A 136 6.80 -4.65 -18.15
N LEU A 137 6.35 -4.37 -16.93
CA LEU A 137 5.95 -3.03 -16.49
C LEU A 137 7.13 -2.06 -16.47
N LEU A 138 8.23 -2.42 -15.81
CA LEU A 138 9.38 -1.50 -15.70
C LEU A 138 10.07 -1.30 -17.06
N SER A 139 10.13 -2.32 -17.94
CA SER A 139 10.65 -2.13 -19.30
C SER A 139 9.73 -1.32 -20.23
N SER A 140 8.43 -1.23 -19.91
CA SER A 140 7.46 -0.38 -20.63
C SER A 140 7.52 1.09 -20.22
N HIS A 141 7.99 1.40 -19.00
CA HIS A 141 7.95 2.75 -18.42
C HIS A 141 9.32 3.34 -18.04
N VAL A 142 10.42 2.60 -18.16
CA VAL A 142 11.77 3.01 -17.72
C VAL A 142 12.81 2.71 -18.79
N GLN A 143 13.68 3.68 -19.13
CA GLN A 143 14.81 3.42 -20.02
C GLN A 143 15.94 2.67 -19.30
N ARG A 144 16.73 1.91 -20.05
CA ARG A 144 17.80 1.09 -19.48
C ARG A 144 18.86 1.94 -18.77
N GLY A 145 18.91 1.83 -17.44
CA GLY A 145 19.84 2.56 -16.57
C GLY A 145 19.22 3.75 -15.84
N GLU A 146 17.97 4.10 -16.12
CA GLU A 146 17.19 4.99 -15.26
C GLU A 146 16.86 4.29 -13.92
N ARG A 147 16.55 5.10 -12.89
CA ARG A 147 16.27 4.63 -11.53
C ARG A 147 14.77 4.63 -11.28
N ILE A 148 14.32 3.71 -10.44
CA ILE A 148 12.98 3.71 -9.85
C ILE A 148 13.07 4.05 -8.37
N ALA A 149 12.00 4.57 -7.79
CA ALA A 149 11.75 4.54 -6.35
C ALA A 149 10.80 3.40 -5.99
N VAL A 150 11.05 2.71 -4.87
CA VAL A 150 10.05 1.87 -4.18
C VAL A 150 9.60 2.62 -2.93
N ILE A 151 8.31 2.93 -2.88
CA ILE A 151 7.65 3.64 -1.79
C ILE A 151 6.75 2.66 -1.07
N TRP A 152 6.92 2.47 0.24
CA TRP A 152 6.16 1.48 1.01
C TRP A 152 4.84 2.07 1.51
N GLY A 153 3.79 1.25 1.63
CA GLY A 153 2.52 1.57 2.29
C GLY A 153 2.63 1.75 3.83
N ASN A 154 3.82 2.08 4.33
CA ASN A 154 4.09 2.40 5.73
C ASN A 154 5.24 3.40 5.83
N TYR A 155 5.23 4.24 6.87
CA TYR A 155 6.26 5.28 7.07
C TYR A 155 7.54 4.76 7.75
N LEU A 156 7.54 3.52 8.27
CA LEU A 156 8.63 3.00 9.11
C LEU A 156 9.84 2.56 8.26
N MET A 157 9.59 2.01 7.07
CA MET A 157 10.63 1.67 6.09
C MET A 157 10.96 2.91 5.25
N PRO A 158 12.25 3.26 5.05
CA PRO A 158 12.59 4.39 4.20
C PRO A 158 12.33 4.05 2.72
N VAL A 159 12.01 5.08 1.95
CA VAL A 159 11.89 4.98 0.49
C VAL A 159 13.27 4.71 -0.08
N VAL A 160 13.35 3.76 -1.00
CA VAL A 160 14.60 3.39 -1.67
C VAL A 160 14.54 3.75 -3.13
N THR A 161 15.66 4.21 -3.69
CA THR A 161 15.85 4.28 -5.14
C THR A 161 16.89 3.26 -5.58
N MET A 162 16.73 2.68 -6.76
CA MET A 162 17.68 1.74 -7.36
C MET A 162 17.56 1.76 -8.90
N PRO A 163 18.56 1.28 -9.66
CA PRO A 163 18.40 1.07 -11.10
C PRO A 163 17.24 0.11 -11.40
N ALA A 164 16.49 0.34 -12.49
CA ALA A 164 15.32 -0.49 -12.80
C ALA A 164 15.65 -1.98 -12.98
N ASP A 165 16.83 -2.31 -13.50
CA ASP A 165 17.27 -3.70 -13.67
C ASP A 165 17.62 -4.40 -12.34
N VAL A 166 18.00 -3.64 -11.30
CA VAL A 166 18.09 -4.13 -9.92
C VAL A 166 16.70 -4.44 -9.38
N ALA A 167 15.75 -3.51 -9.54
CA ALA A 167 14.37 -3.72 -9.10
C ALA A 167 13.72 -4.95 -9.76
N VAL A 168 13.99 -5.20 -11.04
CA VAL A 168 13.54 -6.42 -11.74
C VAL A 168 14.23 -7.68 -11.20
N ARG A 169 15.57 -7.67 -11.01
CA ARG A 169 16.29 -8.83 -10.44
C ARG A 169 15.82 -9.20 -9.04
N ARG A 170 15.49 -8.20 -8.22
CA ARG A 170 15.10 -8.34 -6.81
C ARG A 170 13.60 -8.15 -6.61
N ALA A 171 12.78 -8.31 -7.66
CA ALA A 171 11.34 -8.05 -7.62
C ALA A 171 10.63 -8.92 -6.57
N ARG A 172 11.00 -10.19 -6.46
CA ARG A 172 10.54 -11.10 -5.41
C ARG A 172 10.82 -10.54 -4.02
N ASP A 173 12.08 -10.23 -3.73
CA ASP A 173 12.52 -9.71 -2.42
C ASP A 173 11.75 -8.42 -2.04
N ILE A 174 11.45 -7.56 -3.02
CA ILE A 174 10.65 -6.34 -2.83
C ILE A 174 9.20 -6.66 -2.43
N LEU A 175 8.58 -7.67 -3.05
CA LEU A 175 7.22 -8.12 -2.71
C LEU A 175 7.18 -8.80 -1.33
N ASP A 176 8.16 -9.66 -1.03
CA ASP A 176 8.24 -10.40 0.24
C ASP A 176 8.41 -9.48 1.47
N ALA A 177 8.80 -8.21 1.28
CA ALA A 177 9.05 -7.25 2.35
C ALA A 177 7.87 -6.33 2.74
N GLY A 178 6.79 -6.26 1.96
CA GLY A 178 5.71 -5.31 2.24
C GLY A 178 4.36 -5.64 1.59
N PRO A 179 3.24 -5.61 2.34
CA PRO A 179 1.92 -6.00 1.81
C PRO A 179 1.33 -5.00 0.80
N HIS A 180 1.92 -3.82 0.70
CA HIS A 180 1.50 -2.70 -0.16
C HIS A 180 2.71 -1.80 -0.41
N PHE A 181 2.96 -1.48 -1.67
CA PHE A 181 4.00 -0.53 -2.09
C PHE A 181 3.65 0.07 -3.46
N TRP A 182 4.36 1.13 -3.83
CA TRP A 182 4.35 1.69 -5.17
C TRP A 182 5.74 1.71 -5.78
N MET A 183 5.83 1.50 -7.09
CA MET A 183 7.03 1.76 -7.89
C MET A 183 6.83 3.01 -8.75
N HIS A 184 7.82 3.90 -8.76
CA HIS A 184 7.82 5.11 -9.58
C HIS A 184 9.11 5.24 -10.40
N PRO A 185 9.04 5.19 -11.74
CA PRO A 185 10.12 5.61 -12.65
C PRO A 185 10.55 7.06 -12.42
N LEU A 186 11.77 7.29 -11.95
CA LEU A 186 12.24 8.65 -11.63
C LEU A 186 12.39 9.48 -12.91
N GLY A 187 11.56 10.52 -13.03
CA GLY A 187 11.46 11.36 -14.24
C GLY A 187 10.40 10.89 -15.23
N GLY A 188 9.79 9.73 -15.01
CA GLY A 188 8.58 9.31 -15.71
C GLY A 188 7.31 9.94 -15.13
N SER A 189 6.17 9.71 -15.79
CA SER A 189 4.87 10.25 -15.41
C SER A 189 3.91 9.20 -14.85
N VAL A 190 4.39 8.05 -14.40
CA VAL A 190 3.56 6.93 -13.91
C VAL A 190 3.87 6.55 -12.47
N LEU A 191 2.86 6.01 -11.80
CA LEU A 191 2.95 5.33 -10.52
C LEU A 191 2.30 3.96 -10.66
N ILE A 192 2.99 2.92 -10.17
CA ILE A 192 2.54 1.54 -10.21
C ILE A 192 2.27 1.12 -8.77
N GLU A 193 1.01 0.96 -8.38
CA GLU A 193 0.63 0.36 -7.09
C GLU A 193 0.72 -1.16 -7.17
N CYS A 194 1.22 -1.79 -6.12
CA CYS A 194 1.28 -3.25 -5.96
C CYS A 194 0.70 -3.63 -4.58
N LEU A 195 -0.27 -4.54 -4.60
CA LEU A 195 -0.96 -5.07 -3.43
C LEU A 195 -0.72 -6.58 -3.31
N MET A 196 -0.63 -7.06 -2.06
CA MET A 196 -0.43 -8.47 -1.72
C MET A 196 -1.66 -9.37 -2.03
N ASP A 197 -2.79 -8.81 -2.47
CA ASP A 197 -3.95 -9.56 -2.98
C ASP A 197 -3.78 -10.00 -4.45
N GLY A 198 -2.60 -9.78 -5.04
CA GLY A 198 -2.29 -10.03 -6.44
C GLY A 198 -2.45 -8.80 -7.34
N GLN A 199 -3.11 -7.74 -6.88
CA GLN A 199 -3.52 -6.61 -7.72
C GLN A 199 -2.36 -5.64 -7.98
N VAL A 200 -2.24 -5.20 -9.24
CA VAL A 200 -1.32 -4.15 -9.66
C VAL A 200 -2.08 -3.09 -10.47
N THR A 201 -2.05 -1.83 -10.04
CA THR A 201 -2.70 -0.70 -10.74
C THR A 201 -1.65 0.25 -11.27
N VAL A 202 -1.66 0.52 -12.58
CA VAL A 202 -0.78 1.50 -13.24
C VAL A 202 -1.58 2.77 -13.48
N ALA A 203 -1.11 3.92 -13.00
CA ALA A 203 -1.78 5.21 -13.21
C ALA A 203 -0.81 6.33 -13.58
N THR A 204 -1.25 7.21 -14.47
CA THR A 204 -0.54 8.45 -14.78
C THR A 204 -0.61 9.40 -13.58
N ILE A 205 0.53 9.94 -13.15
CA ILE A 205 0.62 10.95 -12.10
C ILE A 205 0.00 12.25 -12.61
N PRO A 206 -0.99 12.86 -11.91
CA PRO A 206 -1.63 14.09 -12.34
C PRO A 206 -0.64 15.26 -12.53
N SER A 207 -0.63 15.84 -13.74
CA SER A 207 0.06 17.10 -14.00
C SER A 207 -0.56 18.24 -13.18
N SER A 208 0.30 19.17 -12.74
CA SER A 208 -0.07 20.33 -11.91
C SER A 208 -1.06 21.29 -12.57
#